data_AF-A0A165CBP0-F1
#
_entry.id   AF-A0A165CBP0-F1
#
_cell.length_a   1.000
_cell.length_b   1.000
_cell.length_c   1.000
_cell.angle_alpha   90.00
_cell.angle_beta   90.00
_cell.angle_gamma   90.00
#
_symmetry.space_group_name_H-M   'P 1'
#
loop_
_entity.id
_entity.type
_entity.pdbx_description
1 polymer ?
#
loop_
_entity_poly.entity_id
_entity_poly.type
_entity_poly.pdbx_seq_one_letter_code
_entity_poly.pdbx_strand_id
1 'polypeptide(L)'
;MPLAPASTHPMSSTSLRLASDRVRAQSASLGLLDKQARELEEARVHALAAFDAARRELDDITAARDQVLEQCRLVANTRELDIRAIHSHAMARLPLELLRAVFIEAAHDADPDLSFVDGECDMERSAVPFILSSVCRGWRKLAHECQAMWTYIAMPPQEGENEQWKQAHLARLRSSLMRSGCAPLDVIVGPPNILSDVVSG
;
A
#
# COMPACT_ATOMS: atom_id res chain seq x y z
N MET A 1 48.92 -27.86 -87.85
CA MET A 1 48.19 -28.75 -86.92
C MET A 1 46.72 -28.34 -86.97
N PRO A 2 45.81 -29.20 -87.47
CA PRO A 2 44.41 -28.85 -87.71
C PRO A 2 43.53 -29.20 -86.50
N LEU A 3 42.70 -28.24 -86.08
CA LEU A 3 41.64 -28.40 -85.07
C LEU A 3 40.55 -29.33 -85.61
N ALA A 4 40.24 -30.38 -84.86
CA ALA A 4 39.18 -31.34 -85.16
C ALA A 4 37.78 -30.72 -84.96
N PRO A 5 36.82 -30.97 -85.87
CA PRO A 5 35.45 -30.48 -85.71
C PRO A 5 34.70 -31.29 -84.64
N ALA A 6 34.12 -30.57 -83.68
CA ALA A 6 33.29 -31.12 -82.62
C ALA A 6 31.99 -31.72 -83.20
N SER A 7 31.83 -33.04 -83.04
CA SER A 7 30.63 -33.79 -83.42
C SER A 7 29.43 -33.31 -82.61
N THR A 8 28.50 -32.63 -83.27
CA THR A 8 27.24 -32.17 -82.71
C THR A 8 26.23 -33.31 -82.90
N HIS A 9 26.02 -34.12 -81.86
CA HIS A 9 24.97 -35.14 -81.88
C HIS A 9 23.59 -34.46 -81.83
N PRO A 10 22.67 -34.76 -82.77
CA PRO A 10 21.31 -34.22 -82.72
C PRO A 10 20.58 -34.77 -81.49
N MET A 11 20.08 -33.89 -80.63
CA MET A 11 19.21 -34.28 -79.52
C MET A 11 17.98 -35.02 -80.07
N SER A 12 17.73 -36.22 -79.55
CA SER A 12 16.55 -37.03 -79.89
C SER A 12 15.25 -36.27 -79.60
N SER A 13 14.30 -36.32 -80.53
CA SER A 13 12.97 -35.66 -80.46
C SER A 13 12.22 -35.91 -79.14
N THR A 14 12.43 -37.08 -78.54
CA THR A 14 11.84 -37.47 -77.24
C THR A 14 12.37 -36.63 -76.08
N SER A 15 13.68 -36.33 -76.06
CA SER A 15 14.30 -35.53 -74.99
C SER A 15 13.81 -34.08 -75.01
N LEU A 16 13.53 -33.54 -76.20
CA LEU A 16 13.06 -32.17 -76.37
C LEU A 16 11.61 -32.00 -75.88
N ARG A 17 10.77 -33.03 -76.09
CA ARG A 17 9.40 -33.07 -75.54
C ARG A 17 9.39 -33.14 -74.01
N LEU A 18 10.19 -34.02 -73.42
CA LEU A 18 10.31 -34.13 -71.95
C LEU A 18 10.83 -32.84 -71.29
N ALA A 19 11.78 -32.16 -71.95
CA ALA A 19 12.27 -30.86 -71.49
C ALA A 19 11.15 -29.80 -71.57
N SER A 20 10.37 -29.77 -72.65
CA SER A 20 9.25 -28.85 -72.80
C SER A 20 8.15 -29.06 -71.76
N ASP A 21 7.76 -30.32 -71.50
CA ASP A 21 6.76 -30.66 -70.50
C ASP A 21 7.22 -30.30 -69.08
N ARG A 22 8.51 -30.52 -68.78
CA ARG A 22 9.11 -30.10 -67.50
C ARG A 22 9.07 -28.59 -67.33
N VAL A 23 9.47 -27.83 -68.35
CA VAL A 23 9.42 -26.37 -68.31
C VAL A 23 7.98 -25.90 -68.07
N ARG A 24 6.99 -26.49 -68.77
CA ARG A 24 5.58 -26.17 -68.57
C ARG A 24 5.12 -26.46 -67.14
N ALA A 25 5.47 -27.62 -66.58
CA ALA A 25 5.13 -27.99 -65.21
C ALA A 25 5.79 -27.05 -64.18
N GLN A 26 7.04 -26.67 -64.40
CA GLN A 26 7.75 -25.71 -63.54
C GLN A 26 7.12 -24.31 -63.63
N SER A 27 6.77 -23.84 -64.83
CA SER A 27 6.08 -22.56 -65.01
C SER A 27 4.71 -22.55 -64.31
N ALA A 28 3.96 -23.64 -64.38
CA ALA A 28 2.68 -23.77 -63.67
C ALA A 28 2.87 -23.73 -62.14
N SER A 29 3.89 -24.43 -61.62
CA SER A 29 4.24 -24.42 -60.20
C SER A 29 4.67 -23.02 -59.72
N LEU A 30 5.51 -22.33 -60.49
CA LEU A 30 5.90 -20.94 -60.19
C LEU A 30 4.69 -20.01 -60.17
N GLY A 31 3.77 -20.15 -61.13
CA GLY A 31 2.54 -19.35 -61.14
C GLY A 31 1.65 -19.57 -59.91
N LEU A 32 1.57 -20.80 -59.39
CA LEU A 32 0.85 -21.12 -58.16
C LEU A 32 1.54 -20.49 -56.94
N LEU A 33 2.85 -20.62 -56.83
CA LEU A 33 3.62 -20.03 -55.73
C LEU A 33 3.56 -18.50 -55.74
N ASP A 34 3.63 -17.87 -56.91
CA ASP A 34 3.45 -16.42 -57.05
C ASP A 34 2.07 -15.97 -56.58
N LYS A 35 1.02 -16.74 -56.93
CA LYS A 35 -0.34 -16.46 -56.45
C LYS A 35 -0.42 -16.58 -54.92
N GLN A 36 0.11 -17.65 -54.35
CA GLN A 36 0.15 -17.84 -52.89
C GLN A 36 0.96 -16.76 -52.19
N ALA A 37 2.09 -16.34 -52.75
CA ALA A 37 2.91 -15.25 -52.19
C ALA A 37 2.13 -13.93 -52.15
N ARG A 38 1.35 -13.62 -53.20
CA ARG A 38 0.48 -12.44 -53.22
C ARG A 38 -0.64 -12.52 -52.18
N GLU A 39 -1.34 -13.66 -52.09
CA GLU A 39 -2.40 -13.86 -51.10
C GLU A 39 -1.87 -13.74 -49.66
N LEU A 40 -0.69 -14.30 -49.38
CA LEU A 40 -0.04 -14.18 -48.07
C LEU A 40 0.42 -12.75 -47.78
N GLU A 41 0.92 -12.02 -48.77
CA GLU A 41 1.33 -10.63 -48.59
C GLU A 41 0.12 -9.71 -48.34
N GLU A 42 -0.98 -9.92 -49.05
CA GLU A 42 -2.25 -9.22 -48.79
C GLU A 42 -2.78 -9.52 -47.39
N ALA A 43 -2.79 -10.79 -46.98
CA ALA A 43 -3.18 -11.20 -45.64
C ALA A 43 -2.26 -10.60 -44.56
N ARG A 44 -0.94 -10.52 -44.83
CA ARG A 44 0.05 -9.91 -43.93
C ARG A 44 -0.22 -8.42 -43.75
N VAL A 45 -0.46 -7.68 -44.83
CA VAL A 45 -0.78 -6.24 -44.78
C VAL A 45 -2.09 -6.01 -44.00
N HIS A 46 -3.13 -6.82 -44.26
CA HIS A 46 -4.39 -6.73 -43.54
C HIS A 46 -4.22 -7.02 -42.03
N ALA A 47 -3.45 -8.05 -41.67
CA ALA A 47 -3.17 -8.39 -40.28
C ALA A 47 -2.39 -7.27 -39.54
N LEU A 48 -1.42 -6.64 -40.20
CA LEU A 48 -0.69 -5.50 -39.64
C LEU A 48 -1.61 -4.30 -39.42
N ALA A 49 -2.48 -3.98 -40.39
CA ALA A 49 -3.44 -2.89 -40.24
C ALA A 49 -4.43 -3.13 -39.08
N ALA A 50 -4.92 -4.36 -38.93
CA ALA A 50 -5.80 -4.74 -37.82
C ALA A 50 -5.08 -4.68 -36.47
N PHE A 51 -3.82 -5.13 -36.41
CA PHE A 51 -2.99 -5.03 -35.20
C PHE A 51 -2.76 -3.57 -34.79
N ASP A 52 -2.40 -2.70 -35.74
CA ASP A 52 -2.20 -1.28 -35.47
C ASP A 52 -3.49 -0.59 -35.00
N ALA A 53 -4.64 -0.97 -35.55
CA ALA A 53 -5.93 -0.48 -35.09
C ALA A 53 -6.24 -0.90 -33.64
N ALA A 54 -6.08 -2.20 -33.33
CA ALA A 54 -6.29 -2.71 -31.98
C ALA A 54 -5.31 -2.10 -30.96
N ARG A 55 -4.07 -1.83 -31.38
CA ARG A 55 -3.08 -1.15 -30.54
C ARG A 55 -3.50 0.27 -30.18
N ARG A 56 -3.99 1.05 -31.16
CA ARG A 56 -4.49 2.41 -30.89
C ARG A 56 -5.67 2.39 -29.93
N GLU A 57 -6.61 1.46 -30.12
CA GLU A 57 -7.76 1.31 -29.21
C GLU A 57 -7.31 0.97 -27.78
N LEU A 58 -6.32 0.07 -27.62
CA LEU A 58 -5.75 -0.24 -26.31
C LEU A 58 -5.06 0.98 -25.68
N ASP A 59 -4.30 1.74 -26.46
CA ASP A 59 -3.61 2.96 -26.01
C ASP A 59 -4.64 4.02 -25.55
N ASP A 60 -5.73 4.20 -26.31
CA ASP A 60 -6.83 5.13 -25.98
C ASP A 60 -7.55 4.72 -24.68
N ILE A 61 -7.88 3.43 -24.52
CA ILE A 61 -8.50 2.91 -23.29
C ILE A 61 -7.56 3.07 -22.10
N THR A 62 -6.26 2.81 -22.29
CA THR A 62 -5.26 2.96 -21.24
C THR A 62 -5.15 4.41 -20.79
N ALA A 63 -5.10 5.36 -21.74
CA ALA A 63 -5.07 6.78 -21.43
C ALA A 63 -6.36 7.23 -20.68
N ALA A 64 -7.53 6.78 -21.13
CA ALA A 64 -8.80 7.08 -20.46
C ALA A 64 -8.86 6.51 -19.04
N ARG A 65 -8.40 5.27 -18.83
CA ARG A 65 -8.29 4.64 -17.51
C ARG A 65 -7.40 5.47 -16.59
N ASP A 66 -6.22 5.84 -17.06
CA ASP A 66 -5.25 6.57 -16.25
C ASP A 66 -5.76 7.97 -15.89
N GLN A 67 -6.50 8.62 -16.80
CA GLN A 67 -7.21 9.88 -16.50
C GLN A 67 -8.24 9.72 -15.38
N VAL A 68 -9.07 8.66 -15.43
CA VAL A 68 -10.06 8.39 -14.39
C VAL A 68 -9.40 8.10 -13.05
N LEU A 69 -8.31 7.33 -13.02
CA LEU A 69 -7.56 7.05 -11.79
C LEU A 69 -7.00 8.32 -11.15
N GLU A 70 -6.46 9.24 -11.95
CA GLU A 70 -5.98 10.52 -11.41
C GLU A 70 -7.13 11.38 -10.89
N GLN A 71 -8.27 11.42 -11.58
CA GLN A 71 -9.48 12.10 -11.08
C GLN A 71 -9.96 11.51 -9.75
N CYS A 72 -10.01 10.18 -9.63
CA CYS A 72 -10.35 9.51 -8.38
C CYS A 72 -9.39 9.91 -7.25
N ARG A 73 -8.08 9.98 -7.53
CA ARG A 73 -7.07 10.39 -6.54
C ARG A 73 -7.27 11.83 -6.09
N LEU A 74 -7.55 12.74 -7.02
CA LEU A 74 -7.84 14.15 -6.72
C LEU A 74 -9.09 14.28 -5.83
N VAL A 75 -10.19 13.62 -6.20
CA VAL A 75 -11.44 13.64 -5.43
C VAL A 75 -11.24 13.05 -4.03
N ALA A 76 -10.49 11.96 -3.90
CA ALA A 76 -10.17 11.35 -2.61
C ALA A 76 -9.39 12.33 -1.70
N ASN A 77 -8.37 13.00 -2.25
CA ASN A 77 -7.58 13.97 -1.52
C ASN A 77 -8.43 15.18 -1.07
N THR A 78 -9.26 15.73 -1.96
CA THR A 78 -10.16 16.84 -1.62
C THR A 78 -11.14 16.42 -0.51
N ARG A 79 -11.75 15.24 -0.64
CA ARG A 79 -12.66 14.71 0.39
C ARG A 79 -11.98 14.57 1.74
N GLU A 80 -10.75 14.08 1.79
CA GLU A 80 -10.01 13.93 3.05
C GLU A 80 -9.73 15.29 3.70
N LEU A 81 -9.34 16.30 2.91
CA LEU A 81 -9.14 17.66 3.40
C LEU A 81 -10.44 18.27 3.94
N ASP A 82 -11.56 18.06 3.24
CA ASP A 82 -12.87 18.55 3.66
C ASP A 82 -13.33 17.89 4.97
N ILE A 83 -13.17 16.57 5.10
CA ILE A 83 -13.47 15.84 6.35
C ILE A 83 -12.63 16.40 7.50
N ARG A 84 -11.33 16.58 7.30
CA ARG A 84 -10.44 17.16 8.32
C ARG A 84 -10.86 18.58 8.69
N ALA A 85 -11.23 19.40 7.71
CA ALA A 85 -11.69 20.77 7.94
C ALA A 85 -13.01 20.79 8.74
N ILE A 86 -13.99 19.96 8.38
CA ILE A 86 -15.26 19.82 9.09
C ILE A 86 -15.02 19.35 10.53
N HIS A 87 -14.19 18.32 10.72
CA HIS A 87 -13.86 17.81 12.06
C HIS A 87 -13.16 18.86 12.91
N SER A 88 -12.17 19.56 12.35
CA SER A 88 -11.46 20.63 13.05
C SER A 88 -12.41 21.76 13.45
N HIS A 89 -13.31 22.16 12.55
CA HIS A 89 -14.31 23.18 12.82
C HIS A 89 -15.30 22.76 13.92
N ALA A 90 -15.79 21.52 13.85
CA ALA A 90 -16.69 20.96 14.85
C ALA A 90 -16.02 20.90 16.23
N MET A 91 -14.77 20.41 16.30
CA MET A 91 -14.00 20.34 17.54
C MET A 91 -13.69 21.72 18.12
N ALA A 92 -13.44 22.73 17.29
CA ALA A 92 -13.19 24.09 17.74
C ALA A 92 -14.44 24.76 18.36
N ARG A 93 -15.64 24.28 18.00
CA ARG A 93 -16.93 24.81 18.49
C ARG A 93 -17.54 23.99 19.62
N LEU A 94 -16.92 22.86 19.97
CA LEU A 94 -17.43 21.99 21.04
C LEU A 94 -17.35 22.73 22.38
N PRO A 95 -18.45 22.82 23.14
CA PRO A 95 -18.42 23.36 24.50
C PRO A 95 -17.36 22.66 25.36
N LEU A 96 -16.65 23.42 26.18
CA LEU A 96 -15.54 22.91 26.98
C LEU A 96 -15.99 21.83 27.96
N GLU A 97 -17.25 21.90 28.42
CA GLU A 97 -17.87 20.94 29.32
C GLU A 97 -18.03 19.57 28.66
N LEU A 98 -18.45 19.55 27.39
CA LEU A 98 -18.57 18.31 26.62
C LEU A 98 -17.20 17.74 26.30
N LEU A 99 -16.23 18.59 25.92
CA LEU A 99 -14.86 18.15 25.69
C LEU A 99 -14.23 17.58 26.97
N ARG A 100 -14.52 18.18 28.14
CA ARG A 100 -14.09 17.67 29.44
C ARG A 100 -14.70 16.30 29.73
N ALA A 101 -15.99 16.12 29.48
CA ALA A 101 -16.65 14.82 29.64
C ALA A 101 -16.00 13.76 28.76
N VAL A 102 -15.74 14.06 27.48
CA VAL A 102 -15.03 13.15 26.57
C VAL A 102 -13.63 12.80 27.08
N PHE A 103 -12.88 13.76 27.64
CA PHE A 103 -11.56 13.48 28.19
C PHE A 103 -11.60 12.54 29.39
N ILE A 104 -12.62 12.70 30.24
CA ILE A 104 -12.82 11.82 31.41
C ILE A 104 -13.17 10.44 30.90
N GLU A 105 -14.19 10.30 30.06
CA GLU A 105 -14.60 8.99 29.52
C GLU A 105 -13.43 8.29 28.81
N ALA A 106 -12.70 8.98 27.93
CA ALA A 106 -11.54 8.41 27.24
C ALA A 106 -10.43 7.91 28.19
N ALA A 107 -10.24 8.56 29.35
CA ALA A 107 -9.27 8.12 30.36
C ALA A 107 -9.77 6.94 31.22
N HIS A 108 -11.07 6.63 31.17
CA HIS A 108 -11.72 5.54 31.91
C HIS A 108 -12.26 4.43 31.02
N ASP A 109 -12.22 4.56 29.69
CA ASP A 109 -12.81 3.63 28.69
C ASP A 109 -12.15 2.24 28.67
N ALA A 110 -11.07 2.04 29.42
CA ALA A 110 -10.49 0.71 29.61
C ALA A 110 -11.41 -0.13 30.51
N ASP A 111 -11.71 -1.35 30.06
CA ASP A 111 -12.51 -2.32 30.81
C ASP A 111 -11.89 -2.55 32.19
N PRO A 112 -12.52 -2.06 33.28
CA PRO A 112 -11.98 -2.23 34.62
C PRO A 112 -11.90 -3.72 34.97
N ASP A 113 -12.76 -4.57 34.41
CA ASP A 113 -12.82 -5.98 34.79
C ASP A 113 -11.66 -6.79 34.20
N LEU A 114 -11.00 -6.32 33.13
CA LEU A 114 -9.85 -7.01 32.52
C LEU A 114 -8.52 -6.69 33.21
N SER A 115 -8.36 -5.48 33.74
CA SER A 115 -7.07 -5.02 34.30
C SER A 115 -6.79 -5.51 35.72
N PHE A 116 -7.83 -5.81 36.52
CA PHE A 116 -7.65 -6.28 37.90
C PHE A 116 -7.46 -7.79 38.03
N VAL A 117 -7.89 -8.58 37.04
CA VAL A 117 -7.88 -10.05 37.15
C VAL A 117 -6.47 -10.61 37.00
N ASP A 118 -5.66 -10.04 36.11
CA ASP A 118 -4.31 -10.56 35.79
C ASP A 118 -3.17 -9.73 36.41
N GLY A 119 -3.49 -8.62 37.10
CA GLY A 119 -2.49 -7.72 37.67
C GLY A 119 -1.64 -7.00 36.61
N GLU A 120 -2.10 -6.99 35.36
CA GLU A 120 -1.42 -6.33 34.26
C GLU A 120 -1.60 -4.82 34.33
N CYS A 121 -0.50 -4.10 34.15
CA CYS A 121 -0.49 -2.65 34.07
C CYS A 121 -1.05 -2.20 32.71
N ASP A 122 -2.26 -1.62 32.67
CA ASP A 122 -2.80 -1.00 31.45
C ASP A 122 -2.02 0.28 31.11
N MET A 123 -0.97 0.11 30.31
CA MET A 123 -0.11 1.22 29.91
C MET A 123 -0.80 2.17 28.94
N GLU A 124 -1.77 1.69 28.16
CA GLU A 124 -2.52 2.51 27.21
C GLU A 124 -3.39 3.52 27.96
N ARG A 125 -4.18 3.06 28.94
CA ARG A 125 -4.96 3.92 29.83
C ARG A 125 -4.09 4.96 30.54
N SER A 126 -2.92 4.55 31.06
CA SER A 126 -1.99 5.47 31.73
C SER A 126 -1.44 6.57 30.79
N ALA A 127 -1.45 6.35 29.47
CA ALA A 127 -0.93 7.27 28.48
C ALA A 127 -2.00 8.26 27.97
N VAL A 128 -3.28 7.91 28.02
CA VAL A 128 -4.39 8.73 27.47
C VAL A 128 -4.33 10.19 27.92
N PRO A 129 -4.13 10.53 29.21
CA PRO A 129 -4.09 11.93 29.64
C PRO A 129 -2.96 12.75 29.01
N PHE A 130 -1.82 12.11 28.78
CA PHE A 130 -0.67 12.72 28.12
C PHE A 130 -0.95 12.94 26.63
N ILE A 131 -1.51 11.93 25.95
CA ILE A 131 -1.90 12.00 24.54
C ILE A 131 -2.90 13.14 24.33
N LEU A 132 -3.99 13.19 25.11
CA LEU A 132 -4.98 14.26 25.00
C LEU A 132 -4.38 15.66 25.27
N SER A 133 -3.48 15.77 26.25
CA SER A 133 -2.80 17.04 26.57
C SER A 133 -1.78 17.51 25.50
N SER A 134 -1.42 16.63 24.57
CA SER A 134 -0.44 16.91 23.51
C SER A 134 -1.05 17.50 22.24
N VAL A 135 -2.36 17.34 22.02
CA VAL A 135 -3.06 17.67 20.77
C VAL A 135 -2.92 19.16 20.40
N CYS A 136 -3.34 20.06 21.28
CA CYS A 136 -3.18 21.50 21.08
C CYS A 136 -3.09 22.25 22.42
N ARG A 137 -2.78 23.56 22.41
CA ARG A 137 -2.66 24.36 23.64
C ARG A 137 -3.96 24.41 24.44
N GLY A 138 -5.12 24.46 23.78
CA GLY A 138 -6.43 24.47 24.42
C GLY A 138 -6.74 23.15 25.13
N TRP A 139 -6.53 22.03 24.45
CA TRP A 139 -6.70 20.68 25.01
C TRP A 139 -5.74 20.45 26.17
N ARG A 140 -4.50 20.92 26.05
CA ARG A 140 -3.54 20.90 27.16
C ARG A 140 -4.09 21.60 28.39
N LYS A 141 -4.53 22.86 28.25
CA LYS A 141 -5.06 23.63 29.38
C LYS A 141 -6.25 22.92 30.01
N LEU A 142 -7.21 22.46 29.20
CA LEU A 142 -8.38 21.73 29.67
C LEU A 142 -8.01 20.43 30.40
N ALA A 143 -7.07 19.65 29.86
CA ALA A 143 -6.59 18.43 30.49
C ALA A 143 -5.93 18.70 31.86
N HIS A 144 -5.21 19.82 32.01
CA HIS A 144 -4.61 20.18 33.30
C HIS A 144 -5.66 20.60 34.34
N GLU A 145 -6.76 21.20 33.90
CA GLU A 145 -7.90 21.57 34.77
C GLU A 145 -8.76 20.36 35.14
N CYS A 146 -8.70 19.27 34.36
CA CYS A 146 -9.50 18.07 34.56
C CYS A 146 -8.77 17.05 35.46
N GLN A 147 -8.85 17.21 36.78
CA GLN A 147 -8.17 16.30 37.72
C GLN A 147 -8.62 14.84 37.58
N ALA A 148 -9.91 14.62 37.27
CA ALA A 148 -10.52 13.30 37.17
C ALA A 148 -9.88 12.39 36.11
N MET A 149 -9.19 12.94 35.10
CA MET A 149 -8.53 12.09 34.08
C MET A 149 -7.15 11.57 34.51
N TRP A 150 -6.57 12.10 35.60
CA TRP A 150 -5.22 11.76 36.08
C TRP A 150 -5.24 10.74 37.22
N THR A 151 -6.33 10.00 37.36
CA THR A 151 -6.60 9.10 38.49
C THR A 151 -5.89 7.75 38.36
N TYR A 152 -5.65 7.28 37.13
CA TYR A 152 -5.03 5.99 36.89
C TYR A 152 -3.50 6.09 36.73
N ILE A 153 -2.77 5.31 37.54
CA ILE A 153 -1.31 5.26 37.55
C ILE A 153 -0.85 3.81 37.46
N ALA A 154 -0.16 3.49 36.36
CA ALA A 154 0.50 2.20 36.17
C ALA A 154 2.01 2.33 36.41
N MET A 155 2.53 1.48 37.29
CA MET A 155 3.96 1.32 37.58
C MET A 155 4.41 -0.10 37.17
N PRO A 156 4.83 -0.28 35.90
CA PRO A 156 5.32 -1.57 35.43
C PRO A 156 6.69 -1.89 36.08
N PRO A 157 7.12 -3.15 36.05
CA PRO A 157 8.44 -3.57 36.55
C PRO A 157 9.55 -2.77 35.85
N GLN A 158 10.58 -2.37 36.60
CA GLN A 158 11.69 -1.54 36.07
C GLN A 158 12.94 -2.37 35.70
N GLU A 159 12.85 -3.70 35.78
CA GLU A 159 13.97 -4.60 35.53
C GLU A 159 14.40 -4.58 34.06
N GLY A 160 15.71 -4.45 33.81
CA GLY A 160 16.26 -4.39 32.45
C GLY A 160 16.10 -3.04 31.73
N GLU A 161 15.39 -2.08 32.32
CA GLU A 161 15.16 -0.77 31.70
C GLU A 161 16.34 0.19 31.89
N ASN A 162 16.58 1.02 30.87
CA ASN A 162 17.65 2.02 30.92
C ASN A 162 17.28 3.22 31.81
N GLU A 163 18.28 3.98 32.25
CA GLU A 163 18.08 5.13 33.15
C GLU A 163 17.22 6.24 32.52
N GLN A 164 17.27 6.42 31.20
CA GLN A 164 16.46 7.41 30.50
C GLN A 164 14.96 7.08 30.60
N TRP A 165 14.61 5.81 30.42
CA TRP A 165 13.24 5.32 30.56
C TRP A 165 12.75 5.51 32.00
N LYS A 166 13.57 5.16 33.00
CA LYS A 166 13.21 5.34 34.42
C LYS A 166 12.95 6.80 34.75
N GLN A 167 13.80 7.71 34.26
CA GLN A 167 13.61 9.15 34.44
C GLN A 167 12.33 9.66 33.77
N ALA A 168 12.05 9.23 32.53
CA ALA A 168 10.83 9.59 31.83
C ALA A 168 9.58 9.06 32.55
N HIS A 169 9.64 7.83 33.06
CA HIS A 169 8.57 7.20 33.83
C HIS A 169 8.31 7.94 35.15
N LEU A 170 9.37 8.28 35.90
CA LEU A 170 9.25 9.08 37.13
C LEU A 170 8.70 10.48 36.87
N ALA A 171 9.10 11.13 35.78
CA ALA A 171 8.55 12.43 35.38
C ALA A 171 7.05 12.33 35.04
N ARG A 172 6.65 11.23 34.37
CA ARG A 172 5.26 10.91 34.07
C ARG A 172 4.45 10.70 35.35
N LEU A 173 4.93 9.83 36.25
CA LEU A 173 4.32 9.56 37.55
C LEU A 173 4.13 10.85 38.36
N ARG A 174 5.18 11.66 38.48
CA ARG A 174 5.13 12.95 39.18
C ARG A 174 4.10 13.88 38.55
N SER A 175 4.00 13.91 37.23
CA SER A 175 3.02 14.72 36.52
C SER A 175 1.59 14.26 36.81
N SER A 176 1.32 12.95 36.81
CA SER A 176 0.01 12.40 37.16
C SER A 176 -0.37 12.72 38.60
N LEU A 177 0.53 12.47 39.56
CA LEU A 177 0.30 12.77 40.98
C LEU A 177 0.03 14.26 41.26
N MET A 178 0.77 15.15 40.59
CA MET A 178 0.56 16.60 40.76
C MET A 178 -0.77 17.08 40.16
N ARG A 179 -1.26 16.41 39.11
CA ARG A 179 -2.47 16.81 38.38
C ARG A 179 -3.75 16.15 38.89
N SER A 180 -3.65 14.99 39.54
CA SER A 180 -4.80 14.34 40.18
C SER A 180 -5.34 15.13 41.36
N GLY A 181 -4.50 15.94 42.01
CA GLY A 181 -4.93 16.82 43.11
C GLY A 181 -5.51 16.03 44.28
N CYS A 182 -6.81 16.20 44.53
CA CYS A 182 -7.54 15.48 45.59
C CYS A 182 -8.42 14.35 45.06
N ALA A 183 -8.35 14.03 43.77
CA ALA A 183 -9.11 12.93 43.18
C ALA A 183 -8.62 11.57 43.72
N PRO A 184 -9.51 10.58 43.92
CA PRO A 184 -9.10 9.23 44.27
C PRO A 184 -8.20 8.64 43.19
N LEU A 185 -7.13 7.95 43.60
CA LEU A 185 -6.14 7.37 42.71
C LEU A 185 -6.30 5.85 42.62
N ASP A 186 -6.26 5.35 41.40
CA ASP A 186 -6.15 3.93 41.07
C ASP A 186 -4.69 3.64 40.70
N VAL A 187 -3.95 3.06 41.65
CA VAL A 187 -2.51 2.79 41.48
C VAL A 187 -2.28 1.30 41.34
N ILE A 188 -1.75 0.88 40.19
CA ILE A 188 -1.34 -0.50 39.94
C ILE A 188 0.19 -0.58 39.97
N VAL A 189 0.70 -1.49 40.79
CA VAL A 189 2.13 -1.81 40.90
C VAL A 189 2.32 -3.20 40.31
N GLY A 190 3.02 -3.27 39.18
CA GLY A 190 3.33 -4.55 38.56
C GLY A 190 4.15 -5.43 39.51
N PRO A 191 3.93 -6.76 39.51
CA PRO A 191 4.72 -7.67 40.33
C PRO A 191 6.21 -7.59 39.96
N PRO A 192 7.14 -7.71 40.93
CA PRO A 192 8.55 -7.83 40.61
C PRO A 192 8.77 -9.05 39.68
N ASN A 193 9.71 -8.95 38.74
CA ASN A 193 9.94 -9.99 37.74
C ASN A 193 10.80 -11.10 38.35
N ILE A 194 10.25 -11.88 39.28
CA ILE A 194 10.98 -12.91 40.05
C ILE A 194 11.57 -14.02 39.14
N LEU A 195 11.13 -14.10 37.88
CA LEU A 195 11.60 -15.09 36.90
C LEU A 195 12.94 -14.73 36.23
N SER A 196 13.44 -13.49 36.33
CA SER A 196 14.72 -13.08 35.73
C SER A 196 15.94 -13.61 36.51
N ASP A 197 15.79 -13.89 37.81
CA ASP A 197 16.88 -14.33 38.69
C ASP A 197 17.21 -15.84 38.61
N VAL A 198 16.31 -16.66 38.05
CA VAL A 198 16.46 -18.14 38.08
C VAL A 198 17.31 -18.68 36.92
N VAL A 199 17.57 -17.88 35.88
CA VAL A 199 18.26 -18.35 34.65
C VAL A 199 19.75 -17.98 34.60
N SER A 200 20.29 -17.29 35.61
CA SER A 200 21.71 -16.88 35.69
C SER A 200 22.55 -17.64 36.72
N GLY A 201 22.05 -18.76 37.26
CA GLY A 201 22.74 -19.62 38.23
C GLY A 201 23.34 -20.87 37.62
#